data_AF-A0A7J7SVQ2-F1
#
_entry.id   AF-A0A7J7SVQ2-F1
#
_cell.length_a   1.000
_cell.length_b   1.000
_cell.length_c   1.000
_cell.angle_alpha   90.00
_cell.angle_beta   90.00
_cell.angle_gamma   90.00
#
_symmetry.space_group_name_H-M   'P 1'
#
loop_
_entity.id
_entity.type
_entity.pdbx_description
1 polymer ?
#
loop_
_entity_poly.entity_id
_entity_poly.type
_entity_poly.pdbx_seq_one_letter_code
_entity_poly.pdbx_strand_id
1 'polypeptide(L)'
;MARGKAKEEGGWKKFIWNSEKKEFLGRTGGSWFKILLFYVIFYGCLAGIFIGTIQVLLLTIDEFRPTYQDRVAPPGLTQIPQIQKTEISFRPNDPKSYEAYVLNIIRFLEKYLQPLLAIQFTNVTLDTEIRVECKAYGENIGYSEKDRFQGRFDVKIEVKS
;
A
#
# COMPACT_ATOMS: atom_id res chain seq x y z
N MET A 1 -2.63 59.60 32.51
CA MET A 1 -3.71 59.56 31.50
C MET A 1 -4.02 58.12 31.19
N ALA A 2 -5.28 57.72 31.37
CA ALA A 2 -5.73 56.34 31.37
C ALA A 2 -5.59 55.69 29.98
N ARG A 3 -4.89 54.54 29.93
CA ARG A 3 -4.97 53.63 28.79
C ARG A 3 -6.31 52.92 28.86
N GLY A 4 -7.33 53.52 28.27
CA GLY A 4 -8.62 52.88 28.05
C GLY A 4 -8.42 51.66 27.16
N LYS A 5 -8.42 50.46 27.75
CA LYS A 5 -8.73 49.24 26.99
C LYS A 5 -10.22 49.31 26.68
N ALA A 6 -10.55 49.86 25.51
CA ALA A 6 -11.90 49.75 24.97
C ALA A 6 -12.24 48.26 24.86
N LYS A 7 -13.30 47.84 25.53
CA LYS A 7 -13.96 46.55 25.34
C LYS A 7 -14.45 46.52 23.89
N GLU A 8 -13.84 45.70 23.03
CA GLU A 8 -14.39 45.44 21.70
C GLU A 8 -15.58 44.50 21.84
N GLU A 9 -16.78 45.06 21.80
CA GLU A 9 -17.98 44.31 21.40
C GLU A 9 -17.99 44.21 19.88
N GLY A 10 -17.69 43.03 19.35
CA GLY A 10 -17.62 42.79 17.91
C GLY A 10 -17.85 41.33 17.58
N GLY A 11 -19.09 40.98 17.26
CA GLY A 11 -19.48 39.62 16.87
C GLY A 11 -18.61 39.04 15.76
N TRP A 12 -18.58 37.71 15.66
CA TRP A 12 -17.69 36.88 14.81
C TRP A 12 -17.32 37.44 13.42
N LYS A 13 -18.24 38.16 12.76
CA LYS A 13 -18.00 38.87 11.50
C LYS A 13 -16.89 39.94 11.58
N LYS A 14 -16.82 40.71 12.67
CA LYS A 14 -15.82 41.76 12.91
C LYS A 14 -14.45 41.19 13.29
N PHE A 15 -14.41 39.98 13.85
CA PHE A 15 -13.18 39.24 14.13
C PHE A 15 -12.52 38.69 12.85
N ILE A 16 -13.34 38.20 11.90
CA ILE A 16 -12.86 37.70 10.61
C ILE A 16 -12.40 38.86 9.71
N TRP A 17 -13.22 39.92 9.60
CA TRP A 17 -12.95 41.04 8.71
C TRP A 17 -13.28 42.39 9.36
N ASN A 18 -12.27 43.24 9.48
CA ASN A 18 -12.44 44.62 9.90
C ASN A 18 -12.28 45.57 8.69
N SER A 19 -13.42 46.03 8.14
CA SER A 19 -13.47 46.89 6.96
C SER A 19 -12.90 48.29 7.18
N GLU A 20 -12.88 48.79 8.42
CA GLU A 20 -12.38 50.14 8.74
C GLU A 20 -10.85 50.19 8.73
N LYS A 21 -10.20 49.14 9.24
CA LYS A 21 -8.74 49.03 9.31
C LYS A 21 -8.12 48.18 8.18
N LYS A 22 -8.95 47.57 7.33
CA LYS A 22 -8.54 46.57 6.32
C LYS A 22 -7.69 45.45 6.93
N GLU A 23 -8.12 44.96 8.09
CA GLU A 23 -7.47 43.87 8.82
C GLU A 23 -8.25 42.57 8.63
N PHE A 24 -7.55 41.51 8.27
CA PHE A 24 -8.06 40.14 8.19
C PHE A 24 -7.46 39.33 9.34
N LEU A 25 -8.30 38.73 10.19
CA LEU A 25 -7.87 37.98 11.39
C LEU A 25 -6.85 38.76 12.26
N GLY A 26 -7.10 40.06 12.45
CA GLY A 26 -6.27 40.92 13.31
C GLY A 26 -4.91 41.35 12.74
N ARG A 27 -4.67 41.18 11.43
CA ARG A 27 -3.45 41.69 10.76
C ARG A 27 -3.80 42.42 9.46
N THR A 28 -3.02 43.44 9.13
CA THR A 28 -3.13 44.15 7.85
C THR A 28 -2.69 43.27 6.68
N GLY A 29 -3.28 43.47 5.50
CA GLY A 29 -2.94 42.69 4.29
C GLY A 29 -1.44 42.71 3.93
N GLY A 30 -0.74 43.81 4.19
CA GLY A 30 0.70 43.91 3.99
C GLY A 30 1.53 43.05 4.97
N SER A 31 1.03 42.83 6.19
CA SER A 31 1.66 41.90 7.15
C SER A 31 1.42 40.45 6.73
N TRP A 32 0.20 40.13 6.30
CA TRP A 32 -0.15 38.82 5.74
C TRP A 32 0.72 38.44 4.54
N PHE A 33 0.96 39.37 3.61
CA PHE A 33 1.85 39.13 2.47
C PHE A 33 3.29 38.83 2.90
N LYS A 34 3.83 39.57 3.88
CA LYS A 34 5.19 39.32 4.41
C LYS A 34 5.31 37.94 5.06
N ILE A 35 4.30 37.54 5.83
CA ILE A 35 4.26 36.22 6.48
C ILE A 35 4.17 35.12 5.43
N LEU A 36 3.27 35.26 4.45
CA LEU A 36 3.10 34.26 3.39
C LEU A 36 4.37 34.13 2.54
N LEU A 37 4.98 35.25 2.15
CA LEU A 37 6.25 35.26 1.40
C LEU A 37 7.37 34.59 2.19
N PHE A 38 7.49 34.87 3.50
CA PHE A 38 8.45 34.21 4.37
C PHE A 38 8.26 32.70 4.38
N TYR A 39 7.02 32.22 4.56
CA TYR A 39 6.74 30.78 4.58
C TYR A 39 6.95 30.10 3.23
N VAL A 40 6.61 30.76 2.12
CA VAL A 40 6.85 30.20 0.77
C VAL A 40 8.35 30.00 0.53
N ILE A 41 9.18 31.01 0.84
CA ILE A 41 10.63 30.90 0.68
C ILE A 41 11.20 29.87 1.67
N PHE A 42 10.79 29.93 2.93
CA PHE A 42 11.25 29.02 3.98
C PHE A 42 10.96 27.55 3.65
N TYR A 43 9.70 27.22 3.31
CA TYR A 43 9.34 25.85 2.94
C TYR A 43 9.88 25.44 1.57
N GLY A 44 10.08 26.40 0.65
CA GLY A 44 10.77 26.15 -0.61
C GLY A 44 12.22 25.70 -0.39
N CYS A 45 12.97 26.41 0.46
CA CYS A 45 14.32 26.01 0.84
C CYS A 45 14.35 24.66 1.59
N LEU A 46 13.40 24.43 2.51
CA LEU A 46 13.30 23.17 3.25
C LEU A 46 13.01 21.99 2.31
N ALA A 47 12.08 22.15 1.38
CA ALA A 47 11.78 21.16 0.35
C ALA A 47 12.99 20.91 -0.57
N GLY A 48 13.72 21.97 -0.94
CA GLY A 48 14.95 21.87 -1.72
C GLY A 48 16.04 21.04 -1.03
N ILE A 49 16.27 21.28 0.26
CA ILE A 49 17.22 20.48 1.07
C ILE A 49 16.75 19.02 1.13
N PHE A 50 15.46 18.79 1.37
CA PHE A 50 14.90 17.43 1.43
C PHE A 50 15.11 16.69 0.10
N ILE A 51 14.75 17.31 -1.03
CA ILE A 51 14.97 16.75 -2.37
C ILE A 51 16.46 16.50 -2.60
N GLY A 52 17.34 17.42 -2.24
CA GLY A 52 18.79 17.26 -2.37
C GLY A 52 19.32 16.06 -1.58
N THR A 53 18.89 15.87 -0.34
CA THR A 53 19.29 14.71 0.47
C THR A 53 18.77 13.38 -0.10
N ILE A 54 17.55 13.36 -0.63
CA ILE A 54 17.02 12.17 -1.33
C ILE A 54 17.79 11.89 -2.62
N GLN A 55 18.18 12.91 -3.37
CA GLN A 55 18.99 12.73 -4.58
C GLN A 55 20.37 12.16 -4.26
N VAL A 56 21.05 12.66 -3.22
CA VAL A 56 22.32 12.09 -2.76
C VAL A 56 22.15 10.64 -2.33
N LEU A 57 21.06 10.29 -1.64
CA LEU A 57 20.72 8.91 -1.31
C LEU A 57 20.49 8.04 -2.55
N LEU A 58 19.78 8.54 -3.58
CA LEU A 58 19.56 7.78 -4.80
C LEU A 58 20.86 7.53 -5.57
N LEU A 59 21.82 8.45 -5.53
CA LEU A 59 23.15 8.26 -6.12
C LEU A 59 24.00 7.20 -5.41
N THR A 60 23.68 6.84 -4.15
CA THR A 60 24.40 5.78 -3.42
C THR A 60 23.77 4.40 -3.60
N ILE A 61 22.63 4.30 -4.27
CA ILE A 61 21.93 3.04 -4.53
C ILE A 61 22.30 2.52 -5.92
N ASP A 62 22.53 1.22 -6.01
CA ASP A 62 22.80 0.50 -7.26
C ASP A 62 21.48 0.07 -7.93
N GLU A 63 21.36 0.24 -9.25
CA GLU A 63 20.14 -0.09 -9.99
C GLU A 63 19.93 -1.61 -10.17
N PHE A 64 21.00 -2.40 -10.08
CA PHE A 64 20.97 -3.85 -10.34
C PHE A 64 20.87 -4.69 -9.07
N ARG A 65 21.27 -4.16 -7.90
CA ARG A 65 21.22 -4.90 -6.64
C ARG A 65 20.77 -4.04 -5.45
N PRO A 66 19.82 -4.53 -4.63
CA PRO A 66 19.45 -3.84 -3.40
C PRO A 66 20.55 -3.94 -2.36
N THR A 67 20.78 -2.87 -1.59
CA THR A 67 21.83 -2.81 -0.55
C THR A 67 21.63 -3.83 0.58
N TYR A 68 20.39 -4.13 0.95
CA TYR A 68 20.04 -5.04 2.04
C TYR A 68 19.00 -6.05 1.58
N GLN A 69 19.27 -7.34 1.78
CA GLN A 69 18.37 -8.46 1.44
C GLN A 69 18.00 -9.33 2.65
N ASP A 70 18.36 -8.93 3.86
CA ASP A 70 18.18 -9.73 5.08
C ASP A 70 16.71 -10.05 5.39
N ARG A 71 15.78 -9.22 4.89
CA ARG A 71 14.34 -9.39 5.05
C ARG A 71 13.69 -10.29 4.00
N VAL A 72 14.45 -10.70 2.98
CA VAL A 72 13.97 -11.54 1.87
C VAL A 72 14.84 -12.79 1.69
N ALA A 73 15.73 -13.10 2.63
CA ALA A 73 16.70 -14.19 2.50
C ALA A 73 16.02 -15.58 2.40
N PRO A 74 14.99 -15.93 3.20
CA PRO A 74 14.21 -17.12 2.93
C PRO A 74 13.16 -16.83 1.84
N PRO A 75 13.15 -17.58 0.71
CA PRO A 75 12.19 -17.36 -0.34
C PRO A 75 10.77 -17.72 0.10
N GLY A 76 9.80 -16.91 -0.34
CA GLY A 76 8.38 -17.20 -0.20
C GLY A 76 7.87 -18.16 -1.29
N LEU A 77 6.73 -18.79 -1.04
CA LEU A 77 6.02 -19.62 -2.02
C LEU A 77 4.61 -19.08 -2.26
N THR A 78 4.25 -18.91 -3.53
CA THR A 78 2.97 -18.33 -3.94
C THR A 78 2.26 -19.22 -4.95
N GLN A 79 0.94 -19.33 -4.82
CA GLN A 79 0.09 -19.99 -5.82
C GLN A 79 -0.64 -18.99 -6.72
N ILE A 80 -1.18 -19.49 -7.83
CA ILE A 80 -2.08 -18.78 -8.73
C ILE A 80 -3.23 -19.76 -9.02
N PRO A 81 -4.51 -19.33 -8.93
CA PRO A 81 -5.04 -17.96 -8.85
C PRO A 81 -5.26 -17.42 -7.43
N GLN A 82 -5.16 -16.10 -7.24
CA GLN A 82 -5.29 -15.40 -5.95
C GLN A 82 -6.53 -14.48 -5.88
N ILE A 83 -7.74 -15.05 -5.95
CA ILE A 83 -8.98 -14.26 -6.00
C ILE A 83 -9.48 -13.88 -4.61
N GLN A 84 -9.64 -14.86 -3.72
CA GLN A 84 -10.12 -14.66 -2.36
C GLN A 84 -9.13 -15.29 -1.38
N LYS A 85 -7.99 -14.61 -1.15
CA LYS A 85 -6.97 -14.94 -0.12
C LYS A 85 -6.87 -16.44 0.21
N THR A 86 -6.05 -17.19 -0.54
CA THR A 86 -5.80 -18.63 -0.32
C THR A 86 -7.04 -19.56 -0.30
N GLU A 87 -8.21 -19.08 -0.71
CA GLU A 87 -9.43 -19.88 -0.83
C GLU A 87 -9.86 -19.98 -2.29
N ILE A 88 -10.19 -21.20 -2.71
CA ILE A 88 -10.69 -21.56 -4.03
C ILE A 88 -12.02 -22.26 -3.81
N SER A 89 -13.10 -21.50 -3.91
CA SER A 89 -14.45 -22.03 -3.86
C SER A 89 -15.15 -21.82 -5.19
N PHE A 90 -15.71 -22.89 -5.75
CA PHE A 90 -16.46 -22.84 -7.01
C PHE A 90 -17.49 -23.95 -7.12
N ARG A 91 -18.48 -23.73 -8.00
CA ARG A 91 -19.45 -24.74 -8.45
C ARG A 91 -19.03 -25.29 -9.81
N PRO A 92 -18.83 -26.61 -9.96
CA PRO A 92 -18.51 -27.20 -11.26
C PRO A 92 -19.64 -27.02 -12.29
N ASN A 93 -20.89 -26.98 -11.82
CA ASN A 93 -22.08 -26.87 -12.66
C ASN A 93 -22.30 -25.46 -13.23
N ASP A 94 -21.69 -24.42 -12.65
CA ASP A 94 -21.86 -23.03 -13.08
C ASP A 94 -20.53 -22.47 -13.64
N PRO A 95 -20.41 -22.30 -14.97
CA PRO A 95 -19.22 -21.76 -15.61
C PRO A 95 -18.80 -20.38 -15.08
N LYS A 96 -19.77 -19.55 -14.67
CA LYS A 96 -19.49 -18.21 -14.16
C LYS A 96 -18.80 -18.25 -12.79
N SER A 97 -19.01 -19.32 -12.03
CA SER A 97 -18.43 -19.48 -10.70
C SER A 97 -16.91 -19.60 -10.72
N TYR A 98 -16.33 -20.23 -11.77
CA TYR A 98 -14.89 -20.43 -11.87
C TYR A 98 -14.21 -19.62 -12.99
N GLU A 99 -14.97 -18.88 -13.79
CA GLU A 99 -14.48 -18.03 -14.89
C GLU A 99 -13.34 -17.11 -14.44
N ALA A 100 -13.49 -16.45 -13.29
CA ALA A 100 -12.46 -15.55 -12.77
C ALA A 100 -11.14 -16.28 -12.44
N TYR A 101 -11.20 -17.52 -11.93
CA TYR A 101 -10.00 -18.34 -11.66
C TYR A 101 -9.29 -18.68 -12.96
N VAL A 102 -10.05 -19.13 -13.97
CA VAL A 102 -9.53 -19.49 -15.30
C VAL A 102 -8.89 -18.28 -15.98
N LEU A 103 -9.58 -17.12 -16.01
CA LEU A 103 -9.06 -15.91 -16.63
C LEU A 103 -7.75 -15.43 -15.97
N ASN A 104 -7.63 -15.53 -14.65
CA ASN A 104 -6.39 -15.16 -13.96
C ASN A 104 -5.24 -16.12 -14.29
N ILE A 105 -5.52 -17.42 -14.39
CA ILE A 105 -4.51 -18.40 -14.80
C ILE A 105 -4.08 -18.10 -16.25
N ILE A 106 -5.02 -17.93 -17.18
CA ILE A 106 -4.71 -17.65 -18.59
C ILE A 106 -3.85 -16.39 -18.72
N ARG A 107 -4.26 -15.27 -18.10
CA ARG A 107 -3.50 -14.00 -18.14
C ARG A 107 -2.11 -14.13 -17.55
N PHE A 108 -1.95 -14.92 -16.49
CA PHE A 108 -0.64 -15.19 -15.94
C PHE A 108 0.22 -15.99 -16.93
N LEU A 109 -0.35 -17.06 -17.49
CA LEU A 109 0.32 -17.99 -18.39
C LEU A 109 0.73 -17.38 -19.74
N GLU A 110 0.04 -16.33 -20.22
CA GLU A 110 0.40 -15.64 -21.48
C GLU A 110 1.87 -15.20 -21.55
N LYS A 111 2.52 -14.97 -20.41
CA LYS A 111 3.91 -14.50 -20.33
C LYS A 111 4.94 -15.63 -20.16
N TYR A 112 4.52 -16.88 -20.06
CA TYR A 112 5.39 -18.01 -19.74
C TYR A 112 5.38 -19.07 -20.84
N LEU A 113 6.59 -19.53 -21.21
CA LEU A 113 6.78 -20.69 -22.07
C LEU A 113 7.12 -21.96 -21.26
N GLN A 114 7.96 -21.88 -20.20
CA GLN A 114 8.42 -23.00 -19.35
C GLN A 114 9.06 -22.48 -18.04
N PRO A 115 9.21 -23.28 -16.94
CA PRO A 115 8.44 -24.45 -16.52
C PRO A 115 7.35 -24.06 -15.50
N LEU A 116 6.17 -24.65 -15.65
CA LEU A 116 5.05 -24.50 -14.73
C LEU A 116 4.81 -25.84 -14.04
N LEU A 117 4.52 -25.79 -12.74
CA LEU A 117 4.09 -26.94 -11.97
C LEU A 117 2.58 -26.82 -11.75
N ALA A 118 1.83 -27.81 -12.21
CA ALA A 118 0.40 -27.91 -11.99
C ALA A 118 0.11 -29.15 -11.14
N ILE A 119 -0.70 -28.97 -10.10
CA ILE A 119 -1.17 -30.06 -9.23
C ILE A 119 -2.60 -30.40 -9.66
N GLN A 120 -2.83 -31.65 -10.03
CA GLN A 120 -4.16 -32.14 -10.38
C GLN A 120 -4.76 -32.91 -9.20
N PHE A 121 -5.91 -32.46 -8.72
CA PHE A 121 -6.70 -33.17 -7.71
C PHE A 121 -7.75 -34.04 -8.41
N THR A 122 -7.68 -35.35 -8.22
CA THR A 122 -8.56 -36.32 -8.91
C THR A 122 -9.73 -36.81 -8.06
N ASN A 123 -9.60 -36.78 -6.72
CA ASN A 123 -10.59 -37.34 -5.80
C ASN A 123 -10.97 -36.32 -4.70
N VAL A 124 -11.68 -35.26 -5.11
CA VAL A 124 -12.14 -34.19 -4.21
C VAL A 124 -13.59 -34.45 -3.82
N THR A 125 -13.87 -34.44 -2.51
CA THR A 125 -15.23 -34.55 -1.97
C THR A 125 -16.00 -33.24 -2.15
N LEU A 126 -17.24 -33.32 -2.62
CA LEU A 126 -18.12 -32.15 -2.75
C LEU A 126 -18.58 -31.65 -1.38
N ASP A 127 -18.91 -30.36 -1.30
CA ASP A 127 -19.47 -29.65 -0.14
C ASP A 127 -18.65 -29.79 1.15
N THR A 128 -17.33 -29.95 1.01
CA THR A 128 -16.38 -30.05 2.13
C THR A 128 -15.20 -29.10 1.95
N GLU A 129 -14.78 -28.42 3.03
CA GLU A 129 -13.56 -27.59 3.03
C GLU A 129 -12.33 -28.49 3.17
N ILE A 130 -11.51 -28.55 2.12
CA ILE A 130 -10.22 -29.26 2.13
C ILE A 130 -9.09 -28.24 2.28
N ARG A 131 -8.17 -28.48 3.20
CA ARG A 131 -6.94 -27.68 3.35
C ARG A 131 -5.75 -28.43 2.79
N VAL A 132 -5.11 -27.85 1.78
CA VAL A 132 -3.91 -28.40 1.15
C VAL A 132 -2.74 -27.50 1.51
N GLU A 133 -1.73 -28.06 2.17
CA GLU A 133 -0.45 -27.38 2.43
C GLU A 133 0.55 -27.77 1.33
N CYS A 134 1.03 -26.79 0.60
CA CYS A 134 2.07 -26.95 -0.41
C CYS A 134 3.41 -26.48 0.16
N LYS A 135 4.41 -27.35 0.16
CA LYS A 135 5.76 -27.07 0.68
C LYS A 135 6.82 -27.26 -0.40
N ALA A 136 7.74 -26.31 -0.51
CA ALA A 136 8.94 -26.44 -1.31
C ALA A 136 10.09 -26.94 -0.43
N TYR A 137 10.86 -27.92 -0.88
CA TYR A 137 12.00 -28.48 -0.14
C TYR A 137 13.31 -28.09 -0.82
N GLY A 138 14.28 -27.57 -0.05
CA GLY A 138 15.59 -27.16 -0.55
C GLY A 138 16.52 -26.69 0.58
N GLU A 139 17.84 -26.69 0.33
CA GLU A 139 18.86 -26.40 1.34
C GLU A 139 18.74 -24.99 1.95
N ASN A 140 18.30 -24.01 1.15
CA ASN A 140 18.12 -22.61 1.57
C ASN A 140 16.65 -22.22 1.82
N ILE A 141 15.75 -23.19 2.00
CA ILE A 141 14.33 -22.93 2.26
C ILE A 141 14.06 -23.11 3.76
N GLY A 142 13.85 -21.98 4.44
CA GLY A 142 13.41 -21.98 5.84
C GLY A 142 11.88 -21.91 5.94
N TYR A 143 11.33 -22.53 6.98
CA TYR A 143 9.91 -22.41 7.33
C TYR A 143 9.76 -21.61 8.62
N SER A 144 8.75 -20.76 8.68
CA SER A 144 8.43 -19.98 9.87
C SER A 144 6.95 -20.13 10.22
N GLU A 145 6.63 -20.09 11.50
CA GLU A 145 5.24 -20.00 11.96
C GLU A 145 4.72 -18.55 11.90
N LYS A 146 5.62 -17.58 12.01
CA LYS A 146 5.28 -16.15 11.90
C LYS A 146 4.97 -15.76 10.46
N ASP A 147 5.70 -16.33 9.52
CA ASP A 147 5.49 -16.13 8.09
C ASP A 147 4.99 -17.43 7.43
N ARG A 148 3.67 -17.48 7.19
CA ARG A 148 2.99 -18.64 6.61
C ARG A 148 3.30 -18.86 5.13
N PHE A 149 3.92 -17.88 4.47
CA PHE A 149 4.29 -17.97 3.06
C PHE A 149 5.77 -18.33 2.86
N GLN A 150 6.54 -18.45 3.94
CA GLN A 150 7.97 -18.77 3.88
C GLN A 150 8.17 -20.26 3.56
N GLY A 151 8.56 -20.57 2.32
CA GLY A 151 8.76 -21.94 1.83
C GLY A 151 7.51 -22.81 1.71
N ARG A 152 6.34 -22.33 2.13
CA ARG A 152 5.06 -23.07 2.12
C ARG A 152 3.88 -22.15 1.88
N PHE A 153 2.73 -22.69 1.49
CA PHE A 153 1.45 -21.99 1.56
C PHE A 153 0.31 -22.98 1.81
N ASP A 154 -0.73 -22.51 2.48
CA ASP A 154 -1.97 -23.27 2.67
C ASP A 154 -3.04 -22.77 1.71
N VAL A 155 -3.84 -23.69 1.17
CA VAL A 155 -4.98 -23.41 0.30
C VAL A 155 -6.20 -24.11 0.84
N LYS A 156 -7.31 -23.37 0.90
CA LYS A 156 -8.63 -23.93 1.13
C LYS A 156 -9.32 -24.16 -0.19
N ILE A 157 -9.79 -25.38 -0.42
CA ILE A 157 -10.54 -25.75 -1.62
C ILE A 157 -11.92 -26.20 -1.15
N GLU A 158 -12.97 -25.61 -1.71
CA GLU A 158 -14.36 -25.97 -1.46
C GLU A 158 -15.09 -26.13 -2.80
N VAL A 159 -15.39 -27.36 -3.18
CA VAL A 159 -16.14 -27.65 -4.41
C VAL A 159 -17.61 -27.80 -4.04
N LYS A 160 -18.44 -26.84 -4.44
CA LYS A 160 -19.87 -26.81 -4.13
C LYS A 160 -20.65 -27.61 -5.17
N SER A 161 -21.63 -28.39 -4.73
CA SER A 161 -22.55 -29.07 -5.65
C SER A 161 -23.43 -28.11 -6.45
#